data_AF-A0A965JRM7-F1
#
_entry.id   AF-A0A965JRM7-F1
#
_cell.length_a   1.000
_cell.length_b   1.000
_cell.length_c   1.000
_cell.angle_alpha   90.00
_cell.angle_beta   90.00
_cell.angle_gamma   90.00
#
_symmetry.space_group_name_H-M   'P 1'
#
loop_
_entity.id
_entity.type
_entity.pdbx_description
1 polymer ?
#
loop_
_entity_poly.entity_id
_entity_poly.type
_entity_poly.pdbx_seq_one_letter_code
_entity_poly.pdbx_strand_id
1 'polypeptide(L)'
;MSEATPFRNKAEILAELWMDYRDDDGFKDFIEYNDLGLPIAYAVANGIVESNKLVEQFIDESFRLLLTGLGIEEDLGFETLTDVLSLPKAE
;
A
#
# COMPACT_ATOMS: atom_id res chain seq x y z
N MET A 1 -19.64 -4.14 -10.33
CA MET A 1 -18.29 -3.61 -10.62
C MET A 1 -17.72 -3.31 -9.26
N SER A 2 -16.68 -4.03 -8.81
CA SER A 2 -15.91 -3.57 -7.66
C SER A 2 -15.19 -2.30 -8.10
N GLU A 3 -15.28 -1.24 -7.31
CA GLU A 3 -14.50 -0.03 -7.57
C GLU A 3 -13.06 -0.28 -7.13
N ALA A 4 -12.07 0.14 -7.93
CA ALA A 4 -10.67 0.03 -7.53
C ALA A 4 -10.41 0.88 -6.28
N THR A 5 -9.41 0.51 -5.48
CA THR A 5 -9.02 1.28 -4.29
C THR A 5 -8.69 2.72 -4.71
N PRO A 6 -9.33 3.74 -4.11
CA PRO A 6 -9.01 5.13 -4.40
C PRO A 6 -7.54 5.43 -4.13
N PHE A 7 -6.91 6.26 -4.98
CA PHE A 7 -5.50 6.63 -4.81
C PHE A 7 -5.17 7.12 -3.39
N ARG A 8 -6.07 7.91 -2.81
CA ARG A 8 -5.93 8.41 -1.44
C ARG A 8 -5.84 7.27 -0.42
N ASN A 9 -6.72 6.28 -0.54
CA ASN A 9 -6.74 5.12 0.34
C ASN A 9 -5.46 4.28 0.16
N LYS A 10 -4.96 4.10 -1.07
CA LYS A 10 -3.68 3.40 -1.29
C LYS A 10 -2.53 4.06 -0.54
N ALA A 11 -2.44 5.39 -0.62
CA ALA A 11 -1.41 6.16 0.07
C ALA A 11 -1.54 6.00 1.60
N GLU A 12 -2.76 6.06 2.14
CA GLU A 12 -3.03 5.90 3.58
C GLU A 12 -2.72 4.47 4.06
N ILE A 13 -3.15 3.45 3.32
CA ILE A 13 -2.88 2.02 3.62
C ILE A 13 -1.36 1.75 3.66
N LEU A 14 -0.63 2.21 2.64
CA LEU A 14 0.83 2.02 2.57
C LEU A 14 1.57 2.81 3.65
N ALA A 15 1.08 4.01 3.99
CA ALA A 15 1.64 4.82 5.07
C ALA A 15 1.44 4.13 6.43
N GLU A 16 0.24 3.62 6.72
CA GLU A 16 -0.08 2.86 7.93
C GLU A 16 0.80 1.61 8.02
N LEU A 17 0.87 0.83 6.93
CA LEU A 17 1.71 -0.37 6.87
C LEU A 17 3.18 -0.05 7.17
N TRP A 18 3.70 1.02 6.58
CA TRP A 18 5.08 1.43 6.84
C TRP A 18 5.29 1.86 8.29
N MET A 19 4.37 2.62 8.88
CA MET A 19 4.54 3.08 10.25
C MET A 19 4.42 1.95 11.27
N ASP A 20 3.52 1.00 11.04
CA ASP A 20 3.18 -0.03 12.01
C ASP A 20 3.98 -1.32 11.84
N TYR A 21 4.45 -1.63 10.62
CA TYR A 21 5.08 -2.91 10.28
C TYR A 21 6.49 -2.79 9.66
N ARG A 22 7.11 -1.59 9.58
CA ARG A 22 8.48 -1.43 9.00
C ARG A 22 9.57 -2.26 9.65
N ASP A 23 9.39 -2.62 10.92
CA ASP A 23 10.34 -3.42 11.70
C ASP A 23 9.85 -4.87 11.88
N ASP A 24 8.77 -5.27 11.19
CA ASP A 24 8.24 -6.64 11.19
C ASP A 24 8.97 -7.50 10.16
N ASP A 25 9.58 -8.61 10.62
CA ASP A 25 10.31 -9.55 9.76
C ASP A 25 9.44 -10.14 8.64
N GLY A 26 8.14 -10.27 8.84
CA GLY A 26 7.19 -10.77 7.85
C GLY A 26 6.95 -9.83 6.68
N PHE A 27 7.26 -8.54 6.84
CA PHE A 27 7.15 -7.53 5.78
C PHE A 27 8.51 -7.07 5.24
N LYS A 28 9.61 -7.55 5.80
CA LYS A 28 10.96 -7.05 5.51
C LYS A 28 11.28 -6.95 4.02
N ASP A 29 11.07 -8.02 3.26
CA ASP A 29 11.35 -8.03 1.81
C ASP A 29 10.50 -6.99 1.06
N PHE A 30 9.25 -6.80 1.46
CA PHE A 30 8.36 -5.79 0.91
C PHE A 30 8.82 -4.37 1.27
N ILE A 31 9.22 -4.13 2.52
CA ILE A 31 9.73 -2.83 2.98
C ILE A 31 11.04 -2.47 2.27
N GLU A 32 11.97 -3.42 2.14
CA GLU A 32 13.25 -3.22 1.46
C GLU A 32 13.08 -2.95 -0.03
N TYR A 33 12.13 -3.63 -0.69
CA TYR A 33 11.84 -3.36 -2.11
C TYR A 33 11.16 -2.01 -2.32
N ASN A 34 10.30 -1.58 -1.38
CA ASN A 34 9.54 -0.33 -1.47
C ASN A 34 10.18 0.79 -0.63
N ASP A 35 11.50 0.87 -0.64
CA ASP A 35 12.31 1.82 0.13
C ASP A 35 11.99 3.29 -0.19
N LEU A 36 11.48 3.57 -1.39
CA LEU A 36 11.04 4.90 -1.81
C LEU A 36 9.50 5.03 -1.86
N GLY A 37 8.80 3.98 -2.29
CA GLY A 37 7.34 4.01 -2.44
C GLY A 37 6.60 4.24 -1.13
N LEU A 38 7.06 3.62 -0.04
CA LEU A 38 6.45 3.77 1.28
C LEU A 38 6.67 5.16 1.90
N PRO A 39 7.90 5.74 1.91
CA PRO A 39 8.08 7.13 2.31
C PRO A 39 7.26 8.13 1.50
N ILE A 40 7.12 7.91 0.18
CA ILE A 40 6.30 8.77 -0.68
C ILE A 40 4.82 8.65 -0.29
N ALA A 41 4.31 7.43 -0.09
CA ALA A 41 2.94 7.20 0.36
C ALA A 41 2.65 7.92 1.67
N TYR A 42 3.56 7.82 2.65
CA TYR A 42 3.46 8.56 3.91
C TYR A 42 3.45 10.08 3.72
N ALA A 43 4.34 10.60 2.87
CA ALA A 43 4.41 12.03 2.60
C ALA A 43 3.11 12.56 1.95
N VAL A 44 2.53 11.81 1.01
CA VAL A 44 1.24 12.15 0.38
C VAL A 44 0.09 12.03 1.37
N ALA A 45 0.03 10.94 2.15
CA ALA A 45 -1.01 10.71 3.15
C ALA A 45 -1.05 11.84 4.19
N ASN A 46 0.10 12.35 4.61
CA ASN A 46 0.19 13.44 5.59
C ASN A 46 0.15 14.85 4.96
N GLY A 47 -0.02 14.98 3.64
CA GLY A 47 -0.08 16.27 2.96
C GLY A 47 1.26 17.03 2.94
N ILE A 48 2.38 16.31 3.08
CA ILE A 48 3.74 16.87 3.01
C ILE A 48 4.13 17.17 1.56
N VAL A 49 3.66 16.36 0.61
CA VAL A 49 3.87 16.54 -0.82
C VAL A 49 2.57 16.38 -1.60
N GLU A 50 2.45 17.09 -2.72
CA GLU A 50 1.35 16.91 -3.67
C GLU A 50 1.61 15.72 -4.61
N SER A 51 0.54 15.09 -5.09
CA SER A 51 0.67 14.03 -6.09
C SER A 51 1.00 14.60 -7.47
N ASN A 52 1.81 13.83 -8.20
CA ASN A 52 2.00 13.97 -9.63
C ASN A 52 2.04 12.57 -10.25
N LYS A 53 2.13 12.48 -11.57
CA LYS A 53 2.11 11.19 -12.27
C LYS A 53 3.19 10.20 -11.79
N LEU A 54 4.37 10.69 -11.42
CA LEU A 54 5.46 9.84 -10.96
C LEU A 54 5.18 9.34 -9.52
N VAL A 55 4.70 10.21 -8.66
CA VAL A 55 4.25 9.86 -7.29
C VAL A 55 3.13 8.83 -7.33
N GLU A 56 2.14 9.02 -8.21
CA GLU A 56 1.04 8.08 -8.43
C GLU A 56 1.55 6.71 -8.85
N GLN A 57 2.49 6.65 -9.79
CA GLN A 57 3.11 5.39 -10.23
C GLN A 57 3.81 4.64 -9.10
N PHE A 58 4.58 5.33 -8.25
CA PHE A 58 5.23 4.69 -7.11
C PHE A 58 4.22 4.10 -6.12
N ILE A 59 3.18 4.86 -5.78
CA ILE A 59 2.14 4.41 -4.84
C ILE A 59 1.33 3.24 -5.43
N ASP A 60 0.95 3.32 -6.70
CA ASP A 60 0.20 2.25 -7.38
C ASP A 60 1.02 0.95 -7.49
N GLU A 61 2.33 1.06 -7.79
CA GLU A 61 3.22 -0.10 -7.84
C GLU A 61 3.39 -0.73 -6.46
N SER A 62 3.70 0.06 -5.43
CA SER A 62 3.83 -0.42 -4.06
C SER A 62 2.55 -1.08 -3.55
N PHE A 63 1.38 -0.51 -3.86
CA PHE A 63 0.09 -1.08 -3.48
C PHE A 63 -0.16 -2.42 -4.19
N ARG A 64 0.12 -2.50 -5.49
CA ARG A 64 0.01 -3.77 -6.24
C ARG A 64 0.93 -4.85 -5.66
N LEU A 65 2.15 -4.48 -5.27
CA LEU A 65 3.10 -5.41 -4.66
C LEU A 65 2.65 -5.88 -3.28
N LEU A 66 1.99 -5.03 -2.49
CA LEU A 66 1.39 -5.42 -1.23
C LEU A 66 0.32 -6.50 -1.46
N LEU A 67 -0.62 -6.25 -2.38
CA LEU A 67 -1.66 -7.23 -2.71
C LEU A 67 -1.05 -8.55 -3.20
N THR A 68 -0.05 -8.47 -4.08
CA THR A 68 0.67 -9.64 -4.60
C THR A 68 1.35 -10.42 -3.47
N GLY A 69 2.04 -9.74 -2.55
CA GLY A 69 2.72 -10.38 -1.42
C GLY A 69 1.76 -11.02 -0.40
N LEU A 70 0.50 -10.58 -0.36
CA LEU A 70 -0.56 -11.15 0.46
C LEU A 70 -1.38 -12.23 -0.26
N GLY A 71 -1.07 -12.53 -1.53
CA GLY A 71 -1.82 -13.50 -2.34
C GLY A 71 -3.20 -13.00 -2.80
N ILE A 72 -3.41 -11.68 -2.85
CA ILE A 72 -4.64 -11.06 -3.31
C ILE A 72 -4.50 -10.78 -4.82
N GLU A 73 -5.28 -11.49 -5.64
CA GLU A 73 -5.16 -11.42 -7.11
C GLU A 73 -5.73 -10.14 -7.73
N GLU A 74 -6.73 -9.52 -7.07
CA GLU A 74 -7.45 -8.36 -7.61
C GLU A 74 -7.62 -7.27 -6.55
N ASP A 75 -7.61 -6.00 -6.99
CA ASP A 75 -7.98 -4.86 -6.17
C ASP A 75 -9.50 -4.83 -5.98
N LEU A 76 -9.95 -5.00 -4.73
CA LEU A 76 -11.37 -5.10 -4.36
C LEU A 76 -11.97 -3.78 -3.84
N GLY A 77 -11.22 -2.67 -3.87
CA GLY A 77 -11.71 -1.38 -3.38
C GLY A 77 -11.57 -1.20 -1.87
N PHE A 78 -10.35 -1.32 -1.37
CA PHE A 78 -10.06 -1.26 0.07
C PHE A 78 -10.20 0.16 0.64
N GLU A 79 -10.66 0.27 1.88
CA GLU A 79 -10.72 1.56 2.59
C GLU A 79 -9.54 1.72 3.56
N THR A 80 -9.13 0.63 4.22
CA THR A 80 -8.14 0.64 5.30
C THR A 80 -7.14 -0.51 5.20
N LEU A 81 -6.01 -0.41 5.92
CA LEU A 81 -5.05 -1.51 6.02
C LEU A 81 -5.68 -2.75 6.66
N THR A 82 -6.57 -2.53 7.64
CA THR A 82 -7.32 -3.63 8.28
C THR A 82 -8.14 -4.41 7.27
N ASP A 83 -8.80 -3.75 6.31
CA ASP A 83 -9.57 -4.44 5.25
C ASP A 83 -8.67 -5.34 4.40
N VAL A 84 -7.46 -4.85 4.07
CA VAL A 84 -6.48 -5.62 3.29
C VAL A 84 -5.99 -6.85 4.06
N LEU A 85 -5.62 -6.67 5.34
CA LEU A 85 -5.04 -7.74 6.16
C LEU A 85 -6.06 -8.77 6.67
N SER A 86 -7.34 -8.44 6.65
CA SER A 86 -8.42 -9.32 7.12
C SER A 86 -9.00 -10.23 6.03
N LEU A 87 -8.56 -10.07 4.77
CA LEU A 87 -8.95 -10.99 3.71
C LEU A 87 -8.37 -12.40 3.93
N PRO A 88 -9.15 -13.45 3.59
CA PRO A 88 -8.65 -14.81 3.60
C PRO A 88 -7.51 -14.92 2.59
N LYS A 89 -6.33 -15.31 3.08
CA LYS A 89 -5.17 -15.61 2.24
C LYS A 89 -5.47 -16.89 1.46
N ALA A 90 -5.18 -16.91 0.17
CA ALA A 90 -5.24 -18.15 -0.61
C ALA A 90 -4.23 -19.15 -0.01
N GLU A 91 -4.69 -20.37 0.30
CA GLU A 91 -3.87 -21.48 0.82
C GLU A 91 -2.89 -22.03 -0.24
#